data_AF-A0A256WK05-F1
#
_entry.id   AF-A0A256WK05-F1
#
_cell.length_a   1.000
_cell.length_b   1.000
_cell.length_c   1.000
_cell.angle_alpha   90.00
_cell.angle_beta   90.00
_cell.angle_gamma   90.00
#
_symmetry.space_group_name_H-M   'P 1'
#
loop_
_entity.id
_entity.type
_entity.pdbx_description
1 polymer ?
#
loop_
_entity_poly.entity_id
_entity_poly.type
_entity_poly.pdbx_seq_one_letter_code
_entity_poly.pdbx_strand_id
1 'polypeptide(L)'
;MKTIWSIITVVSLGLLLSITACEKDEDPEQEYKTYSVEYVLKNNLNQGKRFIITYKNPNYANQTTEQFESIKDTVSFKFEAKSLDYLYLSAQSQNDTANYEISIFVDAVKVIMDSASCNWQCDSTFVEITYALP
;
A
#
# COMPACT_ATOMS: atom_id res chain seq x y z
N MET A 1 15.44 79.86 14.23
CA MET A 1 16.87 80.16 13.99
C MET A 1 17.72 79.06 14.61
N LYS A 2 18.65 78.52 13.82
CA LYS A 2 19.91 77.82 14.19
C LYS A 2 19.84 76.46 14.91
N THR A 3 20.19 75.45 14.12
CA THR A 3 20.81 74.15 14.43
C THR A 3 22.05 74.26 15.34
N ILE A 4 22.36 73.16 16.07
CA ILE A 4 23.67 72.53 16.40
C ILE A 4 23.31 71.28 17.28
N TRP A 5 23.28 70.05 16.77
CA TRP A 5 24.36 69.04 16.73
C TRP A 5 25.14 68.83 18.04
N SER A 6 24.91 67.71 18.72
CA SER A 6 25.96 66.97 19.45
C SER A 6 25.74 65.47 19.27
N ILE A 7 26.72 64.86 18.61
CA ILE A 7 26.92 63.43 18.38
C ILE A 7 27.48 62.83 19.68
N ILE A 8 26.93 61.70 20.15
CA ILE A 8 27.71 60.74 20.95
C ILE A 8 27.65 59.39 20.26
N THR A 9 28.86 58.89 20.02
CA THR A 9 29.23 57.76 19.18
C THR A 9 29.30 56.48 20.01
N VAL A 10 28.65 55.43 19.51
CA VAL A 10 29.03 53.99 19.51
C VAL A 10 29.52 53.34 20.81
N VAL A 11 28.78 52.33 21.29
CA VAL A 11 29.36 51.01 21.61
C VAL A 11 28.40 49.91 21.16
N SER A 12 28.84 49.15 20.17
CA SER A 12 28.28 47.86 19.78
C SER A 12 28.31 46.88 20.96
N LEU A 13 27.21 46.18 21.23
CA LEU A 13 27.29 44.82 21.74
C LEU A 13 26.31 43.98 20.93
N GLY A 14 26.89 43.03 20.20
CA GLY A 14 26.26 42.27 19.14
C GLY A 14 24.97 41.58 19.60
N LEU A 15 24.02 41.55 18.67
CA LEU A 15 22.94 40.58 18.67
C LEU A 15 23.54 39.18 18.81
N LEU A 16 23.50 38.63 20.02
CA LEU A 16 23.52 37.19 20.25
C LEU A 16 22.17 36.63 19.78
N LEU A 17 21.96 36.59 18.47
CA LEU A 17 20.97 35.72 17.84
C LEU A 17 21.72 34.68 17.00
N SER A 18 22.63 33.96 17.65
CA SER A 18 23.01 32.62 17.21
C SER A 18 22.02 31.61 17.80
N ILE A 19 20.72 31.83 17.59
CA ILE A 19 19.83 30.69 17.43
C ILE A 19 20.14 30.20 16.03
N THR A 20 20.95 29.15 15.98
CA THR A 20 21.05 28.30 14.79
C THR A 20 19.63 27.94 14.41
N ALA A 21 19.08 28.65 13.43
CA ALA A 21 18.09 28.04 12.58
C ALA A 21 18.80 26.80 12.06
N CYS A 22 18.45 25.63 12.61
CA CYS A 22 18.46 24.46 11.78
C CYS A 22 17.55 24.85 10.63
N GLU A 23 18.14 25.27 9.52
CA GLU A 23 17.58 25.00 8.20
C GLU A 23 17.44 23.48 8.19
N LYS A 24 16.33 23.03 8.78
CA LYS A 24 15.71 21.79 8.38
C LYS A 24 15.33 22.13 6.95
N ASP A 25 16.15 21.68 6.01
CA ASP A 25 15.67 21.39 4.67
C ASP A 25 14.38 20.59 4.92
N GLU A 26 13.25 21.29 4.88
CA GLU A 26 11.95 20.69 4.78
C GLU A 26 11.99 20.01 3.42
N ASP A 27 12.50 18.77 3.43
CA ASP A 27 12.27 17.79 2.38
C ASP A 27 10.79 17.95 2.02
N PRO A 28 10.47 18.50 0.84
CA PRO A 28 9.10 18.90 0.54
C PRO A 28 8.25 17.67 0.80
N GLU A 29 7.32 17.76 1.75
CA GLU A 29 6.46 16.64 2.14
C GLU A 29 5.99 15.99 0.84
N GLN A 30 6.55 14.83 0.52
CA GLN A 30 6.19 14.13 -0.69
C GLN A 30 4.73 13.75 -0.47
N GLU A 31 3.82 14.50 -1.10
CA GLU A 31 2.39 14.35 -0.90
C GLU A 31 1.98 13.01 -1.51
N TYR A 32 2.08 11.95 -0.69
CA TYR A 32 1.69 10.62 -1.12
C TYR A 32 0.17 10.56 -1.20
N LYS A 33 -0.35 10.33 -2.40
CA LYS A 33 -1.78 10.07 -2.57
C LYS A 33 -2.13 8.76 -1.85
N THR A 34 -3.20 8.79 -1.08
CA THR A 34 -3.75 7.59 -0.43
C THR A 34 -4.83 6.97 -1.32
N TYR A 35 -4.83 5.64 -1.41
CA TYR A 35 -5.75 4.84 -2.22
C TYR A 35 -6.47 3.81 -1.36
N SER A 36 -7.74 3.56 -1.67
CA SER A 36 -8.47 2.42 -1.10
C SER A 36 -8.18 1.17 -1.92
N VAL A 37 -7.61 0.15 -1.31
CA VAL A 37 -7.27 -1.11 -1.98
C VAL A 37 -8.15 -2.24 -1.47
N GLU A 38 -8.67 -3.03 -2.41
CA GLU A 38 -9.41 -4.25 -2.13
C GLU A 38 -8.81 -5.41 -2.92
N TYR A 39 -8.35 -6.43 -2.20
CA TYR A 39 -7.96 -7.72 -2.77
C TYR A 39 -9.14 -8.66 -2.72
N VAL A 40 -9.41 -9.36 -3.83
CA VAL A 40 -10.55 -10.27 -3.95
C VAL A 40 -10.08 -11.61 -4.48
N LEU A 41 -10.53 -12.70 -3.85
CA LEU A 41 -10.52 -14.03 -4.43
C LEU A 41 -11.97 -14.49 -4.59
N LYS A 42 -12.31 -14.94 -5.79
CA LYS A 42 -13.62 -15.52 -6.09
C LYS A 42 -13.47 -16.94 -6.59
N ASN A 43 -14.06 -17.87 -5.86
CA ASN A 43 -14.25 -19.25 -6.26
C ASN A 43 -15.44 -19.36 -7.22
N ASN A 44 -15.20 -19.84 -8.44
CA ASN A 44 -16.21 -20.02 -9.48
C ASN A 44 -16.81 -21.44 -9.47
N LEU A 45 -16.48 -22.27 -8.48
CA LEU A 45 -17.10 -23.58 -8.28
C LEU A 45 -18.29 -23.48 -7.33
N ASN A 46 -19.31 -24.31 -7.57
CA ASN A 46 -20.48 -24.42 -6.69
C ASN A 46 -20.21 -25.13 -5.34
N GLN A 47 -18.94 -25.33 -5.00
CA GLN A 47 -18.50 -26.04 -3.79
C GLN A 47 -17.36 -25.29 -3.12
N GLY A 48 -17.34 -25.30 -1.79
CA GLY A 48 -16.29 -24.65 -1.02
C GLY A 48 -14.94 -25.30 -1.24
N LYS A 49 -13.91 -24.49 -1.46
CA LYS A 49 -12.54 -24.97 -1.69
C LYS A 49 -11.56 -24.40 -0.67
N ARG A 50 -10.48 -25.16 -0.44
CA ARG A 50 -9.37 -24.74 0.39
C ARG A 50 -8.42 -23.85 -0.39
N PHE A 51 -8.01 -22.75 0.23
CA PHE A 51 -7.06 -21.82 -0.36
C PHE A 51 -5.98 -21.43 0.66
N ILE A 52 -4.75 -21.34 0.18
CA ILE A 52 -3.72 -20.53 0.81
C ILE A 52 -3.70 -19.20 0.05
N ILE A 53 -3.91 -18.09 0.76
CA ILE A 53 -3.87 -16.75 0.17
C ILE A 53 -2.70 -16.00 0.80
N THR A 54 -1.85 -15.42 -0.04
CA THR A 54 -0.77 -14.55 0.41
C THR A 54 -0.97 -13.16 -0.16
N TYR A 55 -0.87 -12.13 0.68
CA TYR A 55 -1.09 -10.77 0.25
C TYR A 55 -0.18 -9.79 0.99
N LYS A 56 0.14 -8.67 0.34
CA LYS A 56 0.88 -7.57 0.98
C LYS A 56 -0.09 -6.48 1.43
N ASN A 57 -0.20 -6.30 2.74
CA ASN A 57 -0.87 -5.16 3.34
C ASN A 57 0.18 -4.05 3.56
N PRO A 58 0.03 -2.87 2.95
CA PRO A 58 0.97 -1.75 3.06
C PRO A 58 1.24 -1.28 4.50
N ASN A 59 0.32 -1.56 5.44
CA ASN A 59 0.53 -1.23 6.85
C ASN A 59 1.57 -2.14 7.54
N TYR A 60 1.97 -3.24 6.90
CA TYR A 60 2.96 -4.18 7.43
C TYR A 60 4.15 -4.29 6.47
N ALA A 61 5.34 -4.49 7.04
CA ALA A 61 6.57 -4.62 6.24
C ALA A 61 6.60 -5.91 5.40
N ASN A 62 5.90 -6.96 5.83
CA ASN A 62 5.95 -8.30 5.25
C ASN A 62 4.62 -8.72 4.63
N GLN A 63 4.69 -9.68 3.71
CA GLN A 63 3.49 -10.39 3.23
C GLN A 63 2.83 -11.17 4.37
N THR A 64 1.51 -11.26 4.32
CA THR A 64 0.67 -12.06 5.21
C THR A 64 0.16 -13.27 4.44
N THR A 65 0.25 -14.46 5.03
CA THR A 65 -0.28 -15.69 4.45
C THR A 65 -1.36 -16.27 5.37
N GLU A 66 -2.53 -16.52 4.82
CA GLU A 66 -3.68 -17.08 5.53
C GLU A 66 -4.18 -18.36 4.85
N GLN A 67 -4.66 -19.31 5.64
CA GLN A 67 -5.26 -20.55 5.16
C GLN A 67 -6.76 -20.51 5.38
N PHE A 68 -7.52 -20.79 4.33
CA PHE A 68 -8.98 -20.85 4.36
C PHE A 68 -9.42 -22.28 4.08
N GLU A 69 -10.11 -22.87 5.06
CA GLU A 69 -10.61 -24.25 4.96
C GLU A 69 -11.76 -24.41 3.94
N SER A 70 -12.51 -23.33 3.68
CA SER A 70 -13.64 -23.39 2.75
C SER A 70 -14.08 -22.00 2.29
N ILE A 71 -13.73 -21.64 1.06
CA ILE A 71 -14.26 -20.46 0.37
C ILE A 71 -15.28 -20.95 -0.67
N LYS A 72 -16.55 -20.59 -0.48
CA LYS A 72 -17.65 -21.00 -1.38
C LYS A 72 -17.91 -20.03 -2.53
N ASP A 73 -17.66 -18.75 -2.30
CA ASP A 73 -17.93 -17.70 -3.27
C ASP A 73 -16.76 -16.73 -3.26
N THR A 74 -16.83 -15.68 -2.44
CA THR A 74 -15.84 -14.60 -2.47
C THR A 74 -15.26 -14.34 -1.08
N VAL A 75 -13.97 -14.05 -1.03
CA VAL A 75 -13.30 -13.43 0.12
C VAL A 75 -12.63 -12.14 -0.33
N SER A 76 -12.64 -11.13 0.53
CA SER A 76 -12.07 -9.82 0.23
C SER A 76 -11.29 -9.26 1.42
N PHE A 77 -10.18 -8.57 1.14
CA PHE A 77 -9.37 -7.87 2.13
C PHE A 77 -9.25 -6.40 1.75
N LYS A 78 -9.47 -5.49 2.69
CA LYS A 78 -9.49 -4.04 2.47
C LYS A 78 -8.47 -3.34 3.35
N PHE A 79 -7.75 -2.40 2.77
CA PHE A 79 -6.79 -1.55 3.48
C PHE A 79 -6.50 -0.28 2.67
N GLU A 80 -5.80 0.65 3.29
CA GLU A 80 -5.28 1.86 2.65
C GLU A 80 -3.83 1.63 2.20
N ALA A 81 -3.49 2.24 1.07
CA ALA A 81 -2.15 2.19 0.48
C ALA A 81 -1.75 3.59 0.00
N LYS A 82 -0.46 3.84 -0.14
CA LYS A 82 0.08 5.12 -0.64
C LYS A 82 0.61 4.99 -2.06
N SER A 83 0.69 6.10 -2.78
CA SER A 83 1.36 6.16 -4.10
C SER A 83 2.76 5.56 -4.00
N LEU A 84 3.18 4.87 -5.07
CA LEU A 84 4.43 4.09 -5.15
C LEU A 84 4.46 2.81 -4.30
N ASP A 85 3.44 2.52 -3.48
CA ASP A 85 3.35 1.20 -2.86
C ASP A 85 3.16 0.12 -3.92
N TYR A 86 3.78 -1.03 -3.66
CA TYR A 86 3.61 -2.22 -4.46
C TYR A 86 2.62 -3.17 -3.81
N LEU A 87 1.57 -3.48 -4.55
CA LEU A 87 0.50 -4.41 -4.20
C LEU A 87 0.84 -5.82 -4.70
N TYR A 88 0.50 -6.81 -3.89
CA TYR A 88 0.77 -8.23 -4.15
C TYR A 88 -0.38 -9.07 -3.62
N LEU A 89 -0.87 -9.98 -4.47
CA LEU A 89 -1.86 -10.98 -4.12
C LEU A 89 -1.55 -12.28 -4.85
N SER A 90 -1.49 -13.38 -4.13
CA SER A 90 -1.43 -14.73 -4.68
C SER A 90 -2.38 -15.67 -3.97
N ALA A 91 -2.78 -16.71 -4.69
CA ALA A 91 -3.68 -17.72 -4.17
C ALA A 91 -3.36 -19.09 -4.75
N GLN A 92 -3.35 -20.08 -3.85
CA GLN A 92 -3.14 -21.48 -4.18
C GLN A 92 -4.35 -22.30 -3.74
N SER A 93 -5.00 -23.00 -4.67
CA SER A 93 -6.00 -24.02 -4.33
C SER A 93 -5.30 -25.30 -3.86
N GLN A 94 -5.84 -26.00 -2.88
CA GLN A 94 -5.28 -27.28 -2.42
C GLN A 94 -6.12 -28.50 -2.84
N ASN A 95 -5.44 -29.52 -3.38
CA ASN A 95 -5.87 -30.91 -3.47
C ASN A 95 -7.29 -31.14 -4.02
N ASP A 96 -7.63 -30.57 -5.17
CA ASP A 96 -8.88 -30.85 -5.89
C ASP A 96 -8.89 -30.12 -7.26
N THR A 97 -9.99 -30.31 -7.97
CA THR A 97 -10.51 -29.37 -8.97
C THR A 97 -10.52 -27.93 -8.44
N ALA A 98 -10.19 -26.98 -9.31
CA ALA A 98 -10.11 -25.57 -9.00
C ALA A 98 -10.67 -24.75 -10.15
N ASN A 99 -11.39 -23.68 -9.84
CA ASN A 99 -11.73 -22.62 -10.80
C ASN A 99 -11.95 -21.36 -9.97
N TYR A 100 -11.02 -20.42 -10.04
CA TYR A 100 -11.08 -19.20 -9.25
C TYR A 100 -10.34 -18.06 -9.94
N GLU A 101 -10.72 -16.85 -9.58
CA GLU A 101 -10.05 -15.61 -9.99
C GLU A 101 -9.54 -14.86 -8.76
N ILE A 102 -8.41 -14.17 -8.92
CA ILE A 102 -7.97 -13.15 -7.98
C ILE A 102 -7.96 -11.78 -8.67
N SER A 103 -8.27 -10.73 -7.93
CA SER A 103 -8.35 -9.36 -8.46
C SER A 103 -7.85 -8.35 -7.43
N ILE A 104 -7.26 -7.27 -7.93
CA ILE A 104 -6.93 -6.08 -7.12
C ILE A 104 -7.81 -4.92 -7.62
N PHE A 105 -8.45 -4.25 -6.68
CA PHE A 105 -9.19 -3.02 -6.91
C PHE A 105 -8.49 -1.85 -6.22
N VAL A 106 -8.44 -0.71 -6.90
CA VAL A 106 -7.93 0.57 -6.38
C VAL A 106 -9.02 1.60 -6.59
N ASP A 107 -9.46 2.25 -5.51
CA ASP A 107 -10.59 3.19 -5.50
C ASP A 107 -11.84 2.62 -6.20
N ALA A 108 -12.17 1.37 -5.87
CA ALA A 108 -13.27 0.58 -6.46
C ALA A 108 -13.13 0.24 -7.97
N VAL A 109 -12.01 0.58 -8.61
CA VAL A 109 -11.71 0.19 -9.99
C VAL A 109 -10.85 -1.07 -10.00
N LYS A 110 -11.29 -2.11 -10.72
CA LYS A 110 -10.47 -3.32 -10.92
C LYS A 110 -9.26 -2.96 -11.78
N VAL A 111 -8.05 -3.00 -11.21
CA VAL A 111 -6.82 -2.60 -11.91
C VAL A 111 -6.06 -3.80 -12.50
N ILE A 112 -6.15 -4.97 -11.87
CA ILE A 112 -5.56 -6.21 -12.39
C ILE A 112 -6.34 -7.43 -11.90
N MET A 113 -6.31 -8.48 -12.71
CA MET A 113 -6.97 -9.76 -12.45
C MET A 113 -6.22 -10.87 -13.16
N ASP A 114 -6.19 -12.05 -12.54
CA ASP A 114 -5.78 -13.29 -13.18
C ASP A 114 -6.58 -14.47 -12.59
N SER A 115 -6.54 -15.62 -13.25
CA SER A 115 -7.35 -16.78 -12.89
C SER A 115 -6.59 -18.09 -13.07
N ALA A 116 -6.94 -19.08 -12.24
CA ALA A 116 -6.43 -20.43 -12.38
C ALA A 116 -7.58 -21.43 -12.39
N SER A 117 -7.42 -22.47 -13.20
CA SER A 117 -8.38 -23.56 -13.29
C SER A 117 -7.70 -24.90 -13.45
N CYS A 118 -8.26 -25.92 -12.80
CA CYS A 118 -7.97 -27.32 -13.05
C CYS A 118 -9.27 -28.11 -13.02
N ASN A 119 -9.59 -28.76 -14.14
CA ASN A 119 -10.81 -29.54 -14.33
C ASN A 119 -10.67 -31.01 -13.88
N TRP A 120 -9.47 -31.41 -13.47
CA TRP A 120 -9.16 -32.74 -12.94
C TRP A 120 -8.65 -32.63 -11.51
N GLN A 121 -8.26 -33.75 -10.91
CA GLN A 121 -7.63 -33.75 -9.61
C GLN A 121 -6.18 -33.25 -9.76
N CYS A 122 -5.96 -31.98 -9.44
CA CYS A 122 -4.63 -31.38 -9.35
C CYS A 122 -4.16 -31.34 -7.90
N ASP A 123 -2.86 -31.52 -7.68
CA ASP A 123 -2.24 -31.35 -6.36
C ASP A 123 -2.44 -29.91 -5.86
N SER A 124 -2.19 -28.94 -6.75
CA SER A 124 -2.55 -27.54 -6.51
C SER A 124 -2.64 -26.76 -7.81
N THR A 125 -3.32 -25.63 -7.77
CA THR A 125 -3.20 -24.58 -8.79
C THR A 125 -2.84 -23.27 -8.10
N PHE A 126 -2.08 -22.42 -8.78
CA PHE A 126 -1.49 -21.21 -8.24
C PHE A 126 -1.64 -20.07 -9.23
N VAL A 127 -1.95 -18.88 -8.72
CA VAL A 127 -1.96 -17.63 -9.48
C VAL A 127 -1.47 -16.50 -8.60
N GLU A 128 -0.78 -15.54 -9.21
CA GLU A 128 -0.19 -14.39 -8.54
C GLU A 128 -0.33 -13.16 -9.44
N ILE A 129 -0.72 -12.04 -8.84
CA ILE A 129 -0.80 -10.74 -9.50
C ILE A 129 -0.18 -9.66 -8.64
N THR A 130 0.36 -8.66 -9.31
CA THR A 130 1.03 -7.54 -8.66
C THR A 130 0.72 -6.24 -9.36
N TYR A 131 0.73 -5.14 -8.62
CA TYR A 131 0.36 -3.83 -9.15
C TYR A 131 1.12 -2.72 -8.40
N ALA A 132 1.75 -1.81 -9.13
CA ALA A 132 2.40 -0.64 -8.54
C ALA A 132 1.42 0.55 -8.56
N LEU A 133 1.21 1.18 -7.40
CA LEU A 133 0.38 2.37 -7.32
C LEU A 133 1.07 3.56 -7.99
N PRO A 134 0.32 4.37 -8.75
CA PRO A 134 0.86 5.57 -9.40
C PRO A 134 1.16 6.69 -8.40
#